data_AF-A0A8T0K7M4-F1
#
_entry.id   AF-A0A8T0K7M4-F1
#
_cell.length_a   1.000
_cell.length_b   1.000
_cell.length_c   1.000
_cell.angle_alpha   90.00
_cell.angle_beta   90.00
_cell.angle_gamma   90.00
#
_symmetry.space_group_name_H-M   'P 1'
#
loop_
_entity.id
_entity.type
_entity.pdbx_description
1 polymer ?
#
loop_
_entity_poly.entity_id
_entity_poly.type
_entity_poly.pdbx_seq_one_letter_code
_entity_poly.pdbx_strand_id
1 'polypeptide(L)'
;MAELKSFVEVHPDSHFPIQNLPYGVFKPQPSSSPRPGVAIGDYVLDLSEIASAGLFDGPLLRNSDSFLQPNLNKFVSLGRPAWKEARATLQKLLSATEPTLRDNKELRQKALVPLSSAELLLPVVVGDYTDFFTSLHHTKNCGLIFRGPQTPVLDNWYRLPIAYHGRASSVVISGTDIVRPRGQAHPSCGSTPYFGPSLKLDFELEMATIVGPGNELGKPVDINNAEDHIFGLVLMNDWSARDIQAWEYIPLGPFLGKSFGTTISPWIVTLEALEPFASQAPKQDPPPLPYLTEKVSKSYDISLEAHIKPAGHEDSGVVTRTNLNHLYWTLTQQLAHHTINGCNLRPGDLLGTGTVSGPEPESRGCLLELTWNGQNAVSVNGLNRKFLEDGDEVIITGYCKKEYDFDKLFLVRKEELELWEPEIDMKMKILWEKKMNHGVEEVNLHRIWVVTTVVWLQDGEANGDLSWEVITLLGLVTAQARLFPQLPEGIIIPQQSNLFQLWKLLYNQSATGLLSTDVIFPMFVMYSAHYESMFA
;
A
#
# COMPACT_ATOMS: atom_id res chain seq x y z
N MET A 1 7.54 -20.63 -14.34
CA MET A 1 6.62 -21.70 -13.88
C MET A 1 5.21 -21.32 -14.32
N ALA A 2 4.24 -22.23 -14.31
CA ALA A 2 2.84 -21.81 -14.45
C ALA A 2 2.46 -20.92 -13.24
N GLU A 3 1.60 -19.92 -13.45
CA GLU A 3 1.19 -19.02 -12.37
C GLU A 3 0.30 -19.76 -11.36
N LEU A 4 0.49 -19.48 -10.07
CA LEU A 4 -0.28 -20.12 -9.02
C LEU A 4 -1.65 -19.45 -8.93
N LYS A 5 -2.72 -20.20 -9.23
CA LYS A 5 -4.11 -19.72 -9.15
C LYS A 5 -4.86 -20.43 -8.04
N SER A 6 -5.77 -19.72 -7.36
CA SER A 6 -6.60 -20.29 -6.31
C SER A 6 -7.90 -20.90 -6.86
N PHE A 7 -8.54 -21.78 -6.08
CA PHE A 7 -9.96 -22.09 -6.29
C PHE A 7 -10.90 -21.01 -5.73
N VAL A 8 -10.39 -20.14 -4.84
CA VAL A 8 -11.10 -18.95 -4.38
C VAL A 8 -11.02 -17.92 -5.51
N GLU A 9 -12.15 -17.34 -5.89
CA GLU A 9 -12.18 -16.24 -6.85
C GLU A 9 -11.55 -14.99 -6.20
N VAL A 10 -10.59 -14.38 -6.89
CA VAL A 10 -9.85 -13.20 -6.44
C VAL A 10 -9.94 -12.14 -7.54
N HIS A 11 -10.40 -10.94 -7.20
CA HIS A 11 -10.42 -9.82 -8.14
C HIS A 11 -8.97 -9.41 -8.51
N PRO A 12 -8.66 -8.99 -9.76
CA PRO A 12 -7.32 -8.55 -10.14
C PRO A 12 -6.76 -7.40 -9.29
N ASP A 13 -7.66 -6.54 -8.78
CA ASP A 13 -7.34 -5.42 -7.88
C ASP A 13 -7.43 -5.81 -6.38
N SER A 14 -7.50 -7.10 -6.05
CA SER A 14 -7.49 -7.55 -4.66
C SER A 14 -6.08 -7.47 -4.09
N HIS A 15 -5.97 -6.94 -2.87
CA HIS A 15 -4.73 -6.92 -2.11
C HIS A 15 -4.27 -8.35 -1.71
N PHE A 16 -5.14 -9.36 -1.82
CA PHE A 16 -4.98 -10.69 -1.22
C PHE A 16 -4.98 -11.86 -2.22
N PRO A 17 -4.12 -11.89 -3.25
CA PRO A 17 -3.96 -13.07 -4.10
C PRO A 17 -3.22 -14.20 -3.38
N ILE A 18 -3.20 -15.40 -3.97
CA ILE A 18 -2.52 -16.60 -3.45
C ILE A 18 -0.98 -16.48 -3.43
N GLN A 19 -0.45 -15.45 -4.09
CA GLN A 19 0.91 -14.96 -4.00
C GLN A 19 1.18 -14.25 -2.66
N ASN A 20 0.19 -13.52 -2.10
CA ASN A 20 0.35 -12.76 -0.86
C ASN A 20 0.22 -13.68 0.36
N LEU A 21 -1.00 -14.16 0.65
CA LEU A 21 -1.33 -14.97 1.83
C LEU A 21 -0.79 -14.39 3.16
N PRO A 22 -1.17 -13.15 3.54
CA PRO A 22 -0.65 -12.49 4.72
C PRO A 22 -1.38 -12.96 5.99
N TYR A 23 -0.69 -12.94 7.12
CA TYR A 23 -1.20 -13.49 8.39
C TYR A 23 -1.77 -12.39 9.28
N GLY A 24 -2.92 -12.65 9.88
CA GLY A 24 -3.59 -11.70 10.78
C GLY A 24 -4.32 -12.40 11.91
N VAL A 25 -4.96 -11.63 12.78
CA VAL A 25 -5.82 -12.13 13.86
C VAL A 25 -7.23 -11.59 13.68
N PHE A 26 -8.22 -12.46 13.80
CA PHE A 26 -9.61 -12.10 13.61
C PHE A 26 -10.55 -12.86 14.55
N LYS A 27 -11.79 -12.40 14.64
CA LYS A 27 -12.93 -13.22 15.09
C LYS A 27 -13.88 -13.44 13.91
N PRO A 28 -14.38 -14.67 13.68
CA PRO A 28 -15.44 -14.93 12.70
C PRO A 28 -16.79 -14.25 13.00
N GLN A 29 -17.03 -13.91 14.27
CA GLN A 29 -18.20 -13.17 14.79
C GLN A 29 -17.77 -12.43 16.06
N PRO A 30 -18.39 -11.31 16.47
CA PRO A 30 -17.93 -10.51 17.63
C PRO A 30 -17.82 -11.26 18.96
N SER A 31 -18.63 -12.31 19.14
CA SER A 31 -18.65 -13.20 20.32
C SER A 31 -17.68 -14.39 20.24
N SER A 32 -17.02 -14.62 19.10
CA SER A 32 -16.08 -15.73 18.92
C SER A 32 -14.72 -15.43 19.55
N SER A 33 -14.02 -16.46 20.04
CA SER A 33 -12.62 -16.33 20.45
C SER A 33 -11.74 -15.89 19.27
N PRO A 34 -10.83 -14.93 19.46
CA PRO A 34 -9.88 -14.51 18.43
C PRO A 34 -8.92 -15.63 18.08
N ARG A 35 -8.45 -15.63 16.83
CA ARG A 35 -7.62 -16.71 16.25
C ARG A 35 -6.81 -16.21 15.05
N PRO A 36 -5.78 -16.96 14.61
CA PRO A 36 -5.00 -16.61 13.44
C PRO A 36 -5.78 -16.93 12.15
N GLY A 37 -5.69 -16.03 11.18
CA GLY A 37 -6.23 -16.21 9.84
C GLY A 37 -5.20 -15.87 8.77
N VAL A 38 -5.51 -16.20 7.52
CA VAL A 38 -4.80 -15.72 6.32
C VAL A 38 -5.81 -15.15 5.32
N ALA A 39 -5.53 -13.98 4.77
CA ALA A 39 -6.41 -13.35 3.77
C ALA A 39 -6.22 -13.97 2.37
N ILE A 40 -7.33 -14.21 1.66
CA ILE A 40 -7.38 -14.71 0.29
C ILE A 40 -8.65 -14.21 -0.41
N GLY A 41 -8.50 -13.32 -1.40
CA GLY A 41 -9.61 -12.56 -1.98
C GLY A 41 -10.41 -11.83 -0.90
N ASP A 42 -11.74 -11.92 -0.97
CA ASP A 42 -12.66 -11.33 0.02
C ASP A 42 -12.92 -12.24 1.25
N TYR A 43 -12.01 -13.18 1.52
CA TYR A 43 -12.14 -14.17 2.60
C TYR A 43 -10.93 -14.19 3.54
N VAL A 44 -11.20 -14.60 4.78
CA VAL A 44 -10.20 -15.09 5.73
C VAL A 44 -10.28 -16.61 5.79
N LEU A 45 -9.14 -17.27 5.58
CA LEU A 45 -8.96 -18.68 5.90
C LEU A 45 -8.62 -18.83 7.39
N ASP A 46 -9.53 -19.45 8.16
CA ASP A 46 -9.36 -19.77 9.57
C ASP A 46 -8.31 -20.87 9.76
N LEU A 47 -7.13 -20.50 10.29
CA LEU A 47 -6.04 -21.45 10.49
C LEU A 47 -6.33 -22.45 11.63
N SER A 48 -7.26 -22.13 12.54
CA SER A 48 -7.67 -23.02 13.64
C SER A 48 -8.52 -24.19 13.13
N GLU A 49 -9.39 -23.96 12.13
CA GLU A 49 -10.15 -25.02 11.46
C GLU A 49 -9.24 -25.91 10.61
N ILE A 50 -8.29 -25.33 9.87
CA ILE A 50 -7.31 -26.07 9.05
C ILE A 50 -6.36 -26.91 9.92
N ALA A 51 -5.93 -26.40 11.08
CA ALA A 51 -5.17 -27.17 12.07
C ALA A 51 -6.02 -28.28 12.71
N SER A 52 -7.27 -27.99 13.08
CA SER A 52 -8.18 -28.98 13.68
C SER A 52 -8.57 -30.10 12.71
N ALA A 53 -8.57 -29.83 11.40
CA ALA A 53 -8.71 -30.82 10.34
C ALA A 53 -7.44 -31.66 10.08
N GLY A 54 -6.33 -31.37 10.77
CA GLY A 54 -5.06 -32.11 10.63
C GLY A 54 -4.31 -31.81 9.33
N LEU A 55 -4.63 -30.73 8.62
CA LEU A 55 -4.07 -30.44 7.28
C LEU A 55 -2.70 -29.75 7.32
N PHE A 56 -2.25 -29.30 8.49
CA PHE A 56 -0.84 -28.99 8.75
C PHE A 56 -0.13 -30.26 9.21
N ASP A 57 0.12 -31.20 8.30
CA ASP A 57 0.72 -32.52 8.59
C ASP A 57 2.25 -32.54 8.65
N GLY A 58 2.89 -31.42 8.30
CA GLY A 58 4.33 -31.25 8.25
C GLY A 58 5.06 -31.40 9.60
N PRO A 59 6.39 -31.68 9.57
CA PRO A 59 7.16 -32.03 10.76
C PRO A 59 7.17 -30.96 11.86
N LEU A 60 7.05 -29.67 11.51
CA LEU A 60 7.12 -28.55 12.45
C LEU A 60 5.73 -28.15 13.00
N LEU A 61 4.67 -28.28 12.20
CA LEU A 61 3.35 -27.75 12.53
C LEU A 61 2.34 -28.79 13.04
N ARG A 62 2.49 -30.08 12.70
CA ARG A 62 1.52 -31.17 13.07
C ARG A 62 1.22 -31.35 14.55
N ASN A 63 2.13 -30.91 15.43
CA ASN A 63 1.97 -30.94 16.88
C ASN A 63 1.91 -29.52 17.48
N SER A 64 1.73 -28.49 16.65
CA SER A 64 1.71 -27.09 17.04
C SER A 64 0.28 -26.60 17.26
N ASP A 65 0.03 -26.10 18.46
CA ASP A 65 -1.16 -25.33 18.84
C ASP A 65 -1.04 -23.84 18.44
N SER A 66 -0.04 -23.45 17.64
CA SER A 66 0.21 -22.05 17.26
C SER A 66 -0.96 -21.39 16.54
N PHE A 67 -1.74 -22.16 15.77
CA PHE A 67 -2.96 -21.68 15.11
C PHE A 67 -4.23 -21.76 15.98
N LEU A 68 -4.10 -22.18 17.24
CA LEU A 68 -5.17 -22.19 18.24
C LEU A 68 -5.00 -21.07 19.29
N GLN A 69 -3.99 -20.20 19.12
CA GLN A 69 -3.69 -19.09 20.03
C GLN A 69 -4.51 -17.82 19.70
N PRO A 70 -4.75 -16.92 20.67
CA PRO A 70 -5.45 -15.65 20.41
C PRO A 70 -4.62 -14.60 19.64
N ASN A 71 -3.37 -14.91 19.26
CA ASN A 71 -2.44 -14.03 18.56
C ASN A 71 -1.37 -14.83 17.78
N LEU A 72 -0.61 -14.16 16.91
CA LEU A 72 0.45 -14.81 16.12
C LEU A 72 1.78 -14.99 16.86
N ASN A 73 1.97 -14.46 18.09
CA ASN A 73 3.28 -14.50 18.79
C ASN A 73 3.88 -15.90 18.86
N LYS A 74 3.05 -16.94 19.10
CA LYS A 74 3.50 -18.33 19.12
C LYS A 74 3.95 -18.82 17.74
N PHE A 75 3.22 -18.50 16.68
CA PHE A 75 3.58 -18.88 15.31
C PHE A 75 4.86 -18.17 14.83
N VAL A 76 4.99 -16.86 15.06
CA VAL A 76 6.21 -16.12 14.66
C VAL A 76 7.43 -16.57 15.48
N SER A 77 7.25 -17.08 16.71
CA SER A 77 8.35 -17.67 17.49
C SER A 77 8.94 -18.96 16.89
N LEU A 78 8.24 -19.66 15.98
CA LEU A 78 8.71 -20.91 15.38
C LEU A 78 9.80 -20.72 14.30
N GLY A 79 9.98 -19.50 13.80
CA GLY A 79 11.00 -19.17 12.81
C GLY A 79 10.75 -19.64 11.38
N ARG A 80 11.62 -19.15 10.49
CA ARG A 80 11.51 -19.27 9.03
C ARG A 80 11.21 -20.66 8.46
N PRO A 81 11.76 -21.78 8.99
CA PRO A 81 11.39 -23.12 8.51
C PRO A 81 9.89 -23.42 8.69
N ALA A 82 9.29 -23.04 9.82
CA ALA A 82 7.88 -23.29 10.10
C ALA A 82 6.96 -22.36 9.29
N TRP A 83 7.38 -21.12 9.03
CA TRP A 83 6.63 -20.20 8.16
C TRP A 83 6.62 -20.69 6.70
N LYS A 84 7.73 -21.25 6.22
CA LYS A 84 7.84 -21.87 4.89
C LYS A 84 7.00 -23.14 4.80
N GLU A 85 6.97 -23.98 5.85
CA GLU A 85 6.07 -25.13 5.95
C GLU A 85 4.59 -24.68 5.88
N ALA A 86 4.19 -23.69 6.68
CA ALA A 86 2.82 -23.15 6.67
C ALA A 86 2.44 -22.58 5.30
N ARG A 87 3.28 -21.72 4.72
CA ARG A 87 3.05 -21.08 3.42
C ARG A 87 2.93 -22.12 2.29
N ALA A 88 3.78 -23.15 2.27
CA ALA A 88 3.69 -24.22 1.28
C ALA A 88 2.38 -25.04 1.42
N THR A 89 1.98 -25.38 2.65
CA THR A 89 0.69 -26.05 2.92
C THR A 89 -0.49 -25.18 2.50
N LEU A 90 -0.46 -23.87 2.79
CA LEU A 90 -1.53 -22.94 2.41
C LEU A 90 -1.64 -22.76 0.89
N GLN A 91 -0.52 -22.56 0.20
CA GLN A 91 -0.46 -22.46 -1.26
C GLN A 91 -0.95 -23.76 -1.94
N LYS A 92 -0.62 -24.92 -1.37
CA LYS A 92 -1.18 -26.21 -1.80
C LYS A 92 -2.69 -26.22 -1.60
N LEU A 93 -3.17 -26.07 -0.36
CA LEU A 93 -4.59 -26.19 0.00
C LEU A 93 -5.50 -25.23 -0.76
N LEU A 94 -5.04 -24.00 -1.02
CA LEU A 94 -5.80 -22.98 -1.75
C LEU A 94 -5.70 -23.09 -3.28
N SER A 95 -4.83 -23.94 -3.83
CA SER A 95 -4.63 -24.10 -5.27
C SER A 95 -5.90 -24.51 -6.00
N ALA A 96 -6.14 -23.95 -7.19
CA ALA A 96 -7.20 -24.35 -8.11
C ALA A 96 -7.22 -25.87 -8.39
N THR A 97 -6.04 -26.51 -8.36
CA THR A 97 -5.88 -27.95 -8.67
C THR A 97 -6.02 -28.88 -7.46
N GLU A 98 -5.97 -28.39 -6.22
CA GLU A 98 -5.95 -29.23 -5.01
C GLU A 98 -7.38 -29.54 -4.50
N PRO A 99 -7.85 -30.81 -4.54
CA PRO A 99 -9.18 -31.16 -4.05
C PRO A 99 -9.35 -31.07 -2.53
N THR A 100 -8.28 -31.20 -1.73
CA THR A 100 -8.37 -31.46 -0.27
C THR A 100 -9.23 -30.45 0.50
N LEU A 101 -9.09 -29.15 0.20
CA LEU A 101 -9.96 -28.09 0.76
C LEU A 101 -11.05 -27.66 -0.23
N ARG A 102 -10.73 -27.61 -1.54
CA ARG A 102 -11.65 -27.17 -2.60
C ARG A 102 -12.96 -27.96 -2.60
N ASP A 103 -12.87 -29.29 -2.53
CA ASP A 103 -14.01 -30.20 -2.71
C ASP A 103 -14.62 -30.63 -1.36
N ASN A 104 -13.90 -30.44 -0.24
CA ASN A 104 -14.42 -30.67 1.11
C ASN A 104 -15.36 -29.52 1.54
N LYS A 105 -16.59 -29.56 1.03
CA LYS A 105 -17.61 -28.52 1.26
C LYS A 105 -17.84 -28.19 2.74
N GLU A 106 -17.83 -29.18 3.64
CA GLU A 106 -18.09 -28.93 5.06
C GLU A 106 -16.95 -28.15 5.71
N LEU A 107 -15.69 -28.56 5.52
CA LEU A 107 -14.53 -27.82 6.04
C LEU A 107 -14.44 -26.45 5.39
N ARG A 108 -14.65 -26.35 4.08
CA ARG A 108 -14.60 -25.09 3.32
C ARG A 108 -15.63 -24.07 3.82
N GLN A 109 -16.81 -24.52 4.24
CA GLN A 109 -17.87 -23.66 4.82
C GLN A 109 -17.57 -23.20 6.26
N LYS A 110 -16.65 -23.85 6.98
CA LYS A 110 -16.18 -23.42 8.31
C LYS A 110 -14.93 -22.54 8.20
N ALA A 111 -14.01 -22.94 7.34
CA ALA A 111 -12.68 -22.36 7.24
C ALA A 111 -12.60 -21.09 6.38
N LEU A 112 -13.46 -20.88 5.38
CA LEU A 112 -13.50 -19.62 4.61
C LEU A 112 -14.59 -18.70 5.15
N VAL A 113 -14.18 -17.68 5.92
CA VAL A 113 -15.06 -16.66 6.51
C VAL A 113 -15.01 -15.40 5.65
N PRO A 114 -16.14 -14.81 5.22
CA PRO A 114 -16.13 -13.56 4.47
C PRO A 114 -15.47 -12.41 5.27
N LEU A 115 -14.51 -11.72 4.67
CA LEU A 115 -13.74 -10.65 5.31
C LEU A 115 -14.64 -9.51 5.82
N SER A 116 -15.72 -9.21 5.09
CA SER A 116 -16.76 -8.24 5.47
C SER A 116 -17.59 -8.62 6.71
N SER A 117 -17.42 -9.84 7.23
CA SER A 117 -18.05 -10.30 8.49
C SER A 117 -17.06 -10.50 9.65
N ALA A 118 -15.76 -10.35 9.39
CA ALA A 118 -14.69 -10.59 10.35
C ALA A 118 -14.34 -9.34 11.17
N GLU A 119 -14.22 -9.50 12.49
CA GLU A 119 -13.63 -8.47 13.36
C GLU A 119 -12.10 -8.66 13.35
N LEU A 120 -11.34 -7.75 12.74
CA LEU A 120 -9.87 -7.78 12.71
C LEU A 120 -9.27 -7.18 13.98
N LEU A 121 -8.12 -7.72 14.40
CA LEU A 121 -7.45 -7.37 15.66
C LEU A 121 -5.94 -7.17 15.45
N LEU A 122 -5.26 -6.63 16.46
CA LEU A 122 -3.80 -6.58 16.50
C LEU A 122 -3.20 -7.98 16.25
N PRO A 123 -2.34 -8.17 15.24
CA PRO A 123 -1.88 -9.50 14.84
C PRO A 123 -0.95 -10.15 15.87
N VAL A 124 -0.23 -9.33 16.66
CA VAL A 124 0.65 -9.75 17.75
C VAL A 124 0.40 -8.90 19.00
N VAL A 125 0.66 -9.47 20.17
CA VAL A 125 0.93 -8.71 21.39
C VAL A 125 2.33 -8.14 21.25
N VAL A 126 2.42 -6.82 21.05
CA VAL A 126 3.70 -6.12 20.94
C VAL A 126 4.41 -6.13 22.31
N GLY A 127 5.60 -6.72 22.38
CA GLY A 127 6.39 -6.79 23.60
C GLY A 127 7.09 -5.47 23.88
N ASP A 128 7.94 -5.06 22.95
CA ASP A 128 8.54 -3.73 22.82
C ASP A 128 8.24 -3.16 21.41
N TYR A 129 8.18 -1.83 21.32
CA TYR A 129 8.18 -1.08 20.07
C TYR A 129 9.43 -0.19 20.07
N THR A 130 10.27 -0.31 19.05
CA THR A 130 11.38 0.61 18.78
C THR A 130 11.15 1.25 17.42
N ASP A 131 11.38 2.55 17.35
CA ASP A 131 11.11 3.39 16.20
C ASP A 131 12.44 3.92 15.64
N PHE A 132 12.74 3.58 14.39
CA PHE A 132 13.98 3.97 13.72
C PHE A 132 13.83 5.34 13.01
N PHE A 133 14.89 5.80 12.36
CA PHE A 133 14.93 7.10 11.69
C PHE A 133 15.69 7.00 10.35
N THR A 134 15.26 6.12 9.43
CA THR A 134 16.15 5.60 8.36
C THR A 134 15.96 6.14 6.94
N SER A 135 14.97 6.99 6.67
CA SER A 135 14.96 7.79 5.43
C SER A 135 15.99 8.93 5.51
N LEU A 136 16.91 8.97 4.54
CA LEU A 136 17.84 10.08 4.34
C LEU A 136 17.09 11.37 4.02
N HIS A 137 16.01 11.28 3.24
CA HIS A 137 15.24 12.43 2.79
C HIS A 137 14.46 13.05 3.94
N HIS A 138 13.79 12.25 4.76
CA HIS A 138 13.11 12.74 5.97
C HIS A 138 14.10 13.40 6.93
N THR A 139 15.20 12.72 7.22
CA THR A 139 16.28 13.23 8.08
C THR A 139 16.82 14.58 7.59
N LYS A 140 17.06 14.70 6.28
CA LYS A 140 17.52 15.92 5.62
C LYS A 140 16.45 17.03 5.68
N ASN A 141 15.18 16.73 5.41
CA ASN A 141 14.08 17.69 5.43
C ASN A 141 13.85 18.25 6.84
N CYS A 142 13.71 17.38 7.84
CA CYS A 142 13.64 17.77 9.26
C CYS A 142 14.88 18.57 9.69
N GLY A 143 16.07 18.18 9.21
CA GLY A 143 17.30 18.96 9.38
C GLY A 143 17.23 20.37 8.82
N LEU A 144 16.79 20.53 7.58
CA LEU A 144 16.62 21.83 6.93
C LEU A 144 15.57 22.70 7.64
N ILE A 145 14.47 22.10 8.10
CA ILE A 145 13.37 22.76 8.81
C ILE A 145 13.80 23.29 10.19
N PHE A 146 14.56 22.50 10.98
CA PHE A 146 14.87 22.84 12.38
C PHE A 146 16.29 23.39 12.60
N ARG A 147 17.28 23.01 11.77
CA ARG A 147 18.69 23.41 11.90
C ARG A 147 19.20 24.27 10.74
N GLY A 148 18.46 24.35 9.64
CA GLY A 148 18.87 25.07 8.44
C GLY A 148 19.92 24.34 7.59
N PRO A 149 20.45 25.00 6.54
CA PRO A 149 21.20 24.33 5.47
C PRO A 149 22.65 23.95 5.82
N GLN A 150 23.19 24.36 6.97
CA GLN A 150 24.61 24.18 7.29
C GLN A 150 24.95 22.73 7.67
N THR A 151 24.06 22.03 8.38
CA THR A 151 24.25 20.63 8.79
C THR A 151 22.88 19.96 8.94
N PRO A 152 22.18 19.67 7.83
CA PRO A 152 20.85 19.08 7.89
C PRO A 152 20.90 17.65 8.45
N VAL A 153 21.90 16.85 8.05
CA VAL A 153 22.15 15.50 8.57
C VAL A 153 23.41 15.53 9.45
N LEU A 154 23.37 14.86 10.61
CA LEU A 154 24.50 14.74 11.52
C LEU A 154 25.34 13.50 11.15
N ASP A 155 26.66 13.54 11.33
CA ASP A 155 27.56 12.46 10.88
C ASP A 155 27.17 11.08 11.42
N ASN A 156 26.78 10.99 12.70
CA ASN A 156 26.39 9.74 13.36
C ASN A 156 25.23 9.02 12.65
N TRP A 157 24.33 9.74 11.99
CA TRP A 157 23.23 9.18 11.21
C TRP A 157 23.72 8.34 10.01
N TYR A 158 24.88 8.69 9.44
CA TYR A 158 25.56 7.91 8.40
C TYR A 158 26.46 6.80 8.95
N ARG A 159 26.51 6.60 10.28
CA ARG A 159 27.33 5.55 10.94
C ARG A 159 26.49 4.42 11.52
N LEU A 160 25.25 4.68 11.89
CA LEU A 160 24.31 3.71 12.47
C LEU A 160 22.84 4.13 12.21
N PRO A 161 21.91 3.17 12.09
CA PRO A 161 20.48 3.47 12.03
C PRO A 161 19.99 3.93 13.41
N ILE A 162 19.84 5.25 13.57
CA ILE A 162 19.36 5.85 14.82
C ILE A 162 17.93 5.39 15.11
N ALA A 163 17.63 5.12 16.39
CA ALA A 163 16.32 4.72 16.88
C ALA A 163 16.05 5.25 18.30
N TYR A 164 14.79 5.16 18.73
CA TYR A 164 14.35 5.36 20.11
C TYR A 164 13.28 4.33 20.49
N HIS A 165 13.07 4.10 21.78
CA HIS A 165 12.00 3.20 22.23
C HIS A 165 10.64 3.91 22.13
N GLY A 166 9.77 3.38 21.27
CA GLY A 166 8.39 3.81 21.12
C GLY A 166 7.50 3.26 22.23
N ARG A 167 6.17 3.41 22.09
CA ARG A 167 5.21 3.04 23.14
C ARG A 167 4.31 1.88 22.71
N ALA A 168 4.73 0.65 23.00
CA ALA A 168 3.97 -0.57 22.72
C ALA A 168 2.51 -0.54 23.23
N SER A 169 2.24 0.10 24.38
CA SER A 169 0.87 0.17 24.95
C SER A 169 -0.08 1.15 24.26
N SER A 170 0.39 1.91 23.26
CA SER A 170 -0.42 2.80 22.41
C SER A 170 -0.40 2.37 20.94
N VAL A 171 0.15 1.20 20.63
CA VAL A 171 0.00 0.57 19.31
C VAL A 171 -1.44 0.04 19.20
N VAL A 172 -2.17 0.54 18.19
CA VAL A 172 -3.59 0.22 17.94
C VAL A 172 -3.79 -0.28 16.52
N ILE A 173 -4.93 -0.95 16.30
CA ILE A 173 -5.28 -1.52 15.00
C ILE A 173 -5.89 -0.45 14.08
N SER A 174 -5.66 -0.59 12.77
CA SER A 174 -6.44 0.07 11.72
C SER A 174 -7.95 0.08 12.05
N GLY A 175 -8.62 1.23 11.90
CA GLY A 175 -10.00 1.46 12.33
C GLY A 175 -10.17 2.08 13.72
N THR A 176 -9.09 2.34 14.47
CA THR A 176 -9.16 2.95 15.81
C THR A 176 -9.11 4.49 15.75
N ASP A 177 -10.14 5.16 16.28
CA ASP A 177 -10.18 6.63 16.45
C ASP A 177 -8.96 7.16 17.23
N ILE A 178 -8.29 8.20 16.73
CA ILE A 178 -7.16 8.84 17.42
C ILE A 178 -7.59 10.20 17.98
N VAL A 179 -7.49 10.36 19.31
CA VAL A 179 -7.84 11.62 20.00
C VAL A 179 -6.65 12.58 19.96
N ARG A 180 -6.86 13.81 19.46
CA ARG A 180 -5.84 14.88 19.46
C ARG A 180 -5.26 15.05 20.88
N PRO A 181 -3.94 14.89 21.07
CA PRO A 181 -3.33 14.92 22.39
C PRO A 181 -3.35 16.34 22.97
N ARG A 182 -3.36 16.41 24.29
CA ARG A 182 -3.15 17.65 25.06
C ARG A 182 -1.83 17.57 25.79
N GLY A 183 -1.03 18.63 25.70
CA GLY A 183 0.30 18.67 26.31
C GLY A 183 0.81 20.09 26.51
N GLN A 184 2.10 20.19 26.86
CA GLN A 184 2.81 21.47 26.89
C GLN A 184 3.54 21.68 25.57
N ALA A 185 3.55 22.91 25.07
CA ALA A 185 4.25 23.26 23.84
C ALA A 185 4.69 24.74 23.83
N HIS A 186 5.65 25.08 22.97
CA HIS A 186 6.28 26.39 22.91
C HIS A 186 5.97 27.07 21.55
N PRO A 187 5.10 28.09 21.49
CA PRO A 187 4.55 28.57 20.21
C PRO A 187 5.53 29.44 19.40
N SER A 188 6.44 30.15 20.08
CA SER A 188 7.52 30.93 19.47
C SER A 188 8.69 31.04 20.45
N CYS A 189 9.94 31.06 19.99
CA CYS A 189 11.10 31.19 20.88
C CYS A 189 10.99 32.44 21.78
N GLY A 190 11.08 32.28 23.09
CA GLY A 190 10.97 33.37 24.09
C GLY A 190 9.58 33.66 24.67
N SER A 191 8.49 33.06 24.16
CA SER A 191 7.18 33.11 24.84
C SER A 191 7.13 32.19 26.07
N THR A 192 6.11 32.30 26.92
CA THR A 192 5.82 31.25 27.91
C THR A 192 5.30 29.97 27.23
N PRO A 193 5.59 28.77 27.75
CA PRO A 193 4.92 27.54 27.30
C PRO A 193 3.41 27.61 27.53
N TYR A 194 2.63 27.04 26.60
CA TYR A 194 1.18 26.89 26.75
C TYR A 194 0.82 25.44 27.13
N PHE A 195 -0.37 25.24 27.68
CA PHE A 195 -0.98 23.92 27.87
C PHE A 195 -2.33 23.87 27.15
N GLY A 196 -2.51 22.92 26.23
CA GLY A 196 -3.68 22.85 25.36
C GLY A 196 -3.66 21.62 24.44
N PRO A 197 -4.63 21.51 23.51
CA PRO A 197 -4.55 20.54 22.42
C PRO A 197 -3.39 20.90 21.46
N SER A 198 -2.76 19.90 20.85
CA SER A 198 -1.70 20.11 19.86
C SER A 198 -2.21 20.88 18.64
N LEU A 199 -1.50 21.96 18.30
CA LEU A 199 -1.75 22.79 17.12
C LEU A 199 -1.05 22.25 15.86
N LYS A 200 -0.26 21.19 16.00
CA LYS A 200 0.53 20.56 14.93
C LYS A 200 0.46 19.03 15.00
N LEU A 201 -0.75 18.50 14.91
CA LEU A 201 -0.99 17.06 14.76
C LEU A 201 -0.65 16.61 13.34
N ASP A 202 0.07 15.52 13.21
CA ASP A 202 0.67 15.04 11.97
C ASP A 202 0.64 13.50 11.92
N PHE A 203 0.73 12.95 10.71
CA PHE A 203 0.95 11.52 10.45
C PHE A 203 2.43 11.27 10.14
N GLU A 204 2.88 10.02 10.26
CA GLU A 204 4.16 9.59 9.71
C GLU A 204 3.96 8.31 8.89
N LEU A 205 4.19 8.39 7.57
CA LEU A 205 4.02 7.27 6.65
C LEU A 205 5.17 6.27 6.83
N GLU A 206 4.86 5.12 7.42
CA GLU A 206 5.86 4.12 7.81
C GLU A 206 5.49 2.69 7.43
N MET A 207 6.50 1.83 7.51
CA MET A 207 6.30 0.40 7.68
C MET A 207 6.94 -0.04 8.99
N ALA A 208 6.55 -1.21 9.48
CA ALA A 208 7.18 -1.81 10.64
C ALA A 208 7.43 -3.30 10.46
N THR A 209 8.62 -3.75 10.86
CA THR A 209 9.01 -5.14 10.95
C THR A 209 8.37 -5.79 12.18
N ILE A 210 7.80 -6.98 12.00
CA ILE A 210 7.40 -7.87 13.08
C ILE A 210 8.53 -8.88 13.33
N VAL A 211 9.06 -8.90 14.55
CA VAL A 211 10.13 -9.85 14.94
C VAL A 211 9.57 -11.27 15.05
N GLY A 212 10.28 -12.21 14.42
CA GLY A 212 10.06 -13.65 14.45
C GLY A 212 10.69 -14.31 15.69
N PRO A 213 11.68 -15.20 15.55
CA PRO A 213 12.51 -15.61 16.67
C PRO A 213 13.20 -14.39 17.31
N GLY A 214 13.20 -14.33 18.64
CA GLY A 214 14.03 -13.39 19.39
C GLY A 214 15.51 -13.78 19.40
N ASN A 215 16.29 -13.09 20.22
CA ASN A 215 17.67 -13.45 20.56
C ASN A 215 17.85 -13.47 22.10
N GLU A 216 18.84 -14.22 22.59
CA GLU A 216 19.14 -14.23 24.02
C GLU A 216 19.83 -12.92 24.46
N LEU A 217 19.53 -12.45 25.68
CA LEU A 217 20.20 -11.30 26.28
C LEU A 217 21.72 -11.51 26.30
N GLY A 218 22.46 -10.56 25.75
CA GLY A 218 23.92 -10.62 25.58
C GLY A 218 24.40 -11.35 24.31
N LYS A 219 23.50 -11.89 23.47
CA LYS A 219 23.85 -12.52 22.19
C LYS A 219 23.30 -11.69 21.01
N PRO A 220 24.13 -10.89 20.31
CA PRO A 220 23.69 -10.11 19.16
C PRO A 220 23.35 -11.01 17.97
N VAL A 221 22.50 -10.52 17.05
CA VAL A 221 22.20 -11.18 15.78
C VAL A 221 23.23 -10.74 14.73
N ASP A 222 23.92 -11.69 14.10
CA ASP A 222 24.77 -11.38 12.93
C ASP A 222 23.89 -10.89 11.79
N ILE A 223 24.28 -9.80 11.14
CA ILE A 223 23.46 -9.16 10.09
C ILE A 223 23.10 -10.10 8.93
N ASN A 224 23.95 -11.08 8.62
CA ASN A 224 23.69 -12.05 7.56
C ASN A 224 22.64 -13.10 7.94
N ASN A 225 22.24 -13.16 9.22
CA ASN A 225 21.16 -13.99 9.74
C ASN A 225 19.91 -13.15 10.09
N ALA A 226 20.00 -11.81 10.07
CA ALA A 226 18.94 -10.92 10.56
C ALA A 226 17.60 -11.09 9.82
N GLU A 227 17.63 -11.52 8.55
CA GLU A 227 16.42 -11.82 7.78
C GLU A 227 15.60 -12.97 8.40
N ASP A 228 16.25 -13.98 8.98
CA ASP A 228 15.56 -15.12 9.62
C ASP A 228 14.87 -14.73 10.94
N HIS A 229 15.16 -13.52 11.46
CA HIS A 229 14.51 -12.91 12.62
C HIS A 229 13.36 -11.95 12.24
N ILE A 230 13.10 -11.72 10.95
CA ILE A 230 12.00 -10.86 10.46
C ILE A 230 10.89 -11.76 9.91
N PHE A 231 9.73 -11.77 10.55
CA PHE A 231 8.57 -12.55 10.07
C PHE A 231 7.94 -11.91 8.83
N GLY A 232 7.79 -10.58 8.86
CA GLY A 232 7.11 -9.83 7.83
C GLY A 232 6.87 -8.38 8.22
N LEU A 233 6.19 -7.64 7.35
CA LEU A 233 5.94 -6.22 7.49
C LEU A 233 4.46 -5.91 7.69
N VAL A 234 4.19 -4.85 8.43
CA VAL A 234 2.92 -4.11 8.45
C VAL A 234 3.17 -2.68 7.97
N LEU A 235 2.12 -2.02 7.49
CA LEU A 235 2.10 -0.57 7.35
C LEU A 235 1.88 0.06 8.73
N MET A 236 2.44 1.25 8.97
CA MET A 236 2.37 1.95 10.25
C MET A 236 2.11 3.46 10.07
N ASN A 237 1.46 4.06 11.06
CA ASN A 237 1.36 5.51 11.25
C ASN A 237 1.77 5.86 12.69
N ASP A 238 2.92 6.50 12.90
CA ASP A 238 3.32 6.97 14.24
C ASP A 238 2.95 8.44 14.45
N TRP A 239 1.73 8.62 14.95
CA TRP A 239 1.05 9.91 15.05
C TRP A 239 1.87 10.89 15.88
N SER A 240 1.99 12.10 15.36
CA SER A 240 3.01 13.03 15.81
C SER A 240 2.43 14.41 16.16
N ALA A 241 2.51 14.79 17.43
CA ALA A 241 2.15 16.12 17.90
C ALA A 241 3.39 17.02 17.93
N ARG A 242 3.72 17.62 16.78
CA ARG A 242 5.03 18.25 16.50
C ARG A 242 5.41 19.37 17.46
N ASP A 243 4.42 20.10 17.97
CA ASP A 243 4.62 21.23 18.88
C ASP A 243 4.86 20.79 20.34
N ILE A 244 4.27 19.67 20.76
CA ILE A 244 4.60 18.98 22.02
C ILE A 244 6.00 18.36 21.90
N GLN A 245 6.22 17.59 20.82
CA GLN A 245 7.49 16.93 20.51
C GLN A 245 8.66 17.93 20.52
N ALA A 246 8.53 19.07 19.83
CA ALA A 246 9.57 20.09 19.75
C ALA A 246 9.89 20.79 21.10
N TRP A 247 8.99 20.72 22.09
CA TRP A 247 9.22 21.27 23.43
C TRP A 247 9.88 20.24 24.37
N GLU A 248 9.47 18.97 24.30
CA GLU A 248 9.93 17.94 25.25
C GLU A 248 11.26 17.26 24.86
N TYR A 249 11.59 17.15 23.57
CA TYR A 249 12.53 16.11 23.13
C TYR A 249 14.00 16.32 23.50
N ILE A 250 14.37 17.51 24.01
CA ILE A 250 15.76 17.82 24.36
C ILE A 250 15.97 17.59 25.87
N PRO A 251 16.89 16.71 26.30
CA PRO A 251 17.83 15.91 25.50
C PRO A 251 17.41 14.44 25.26
N LEU A 252 16.22 14.01 25.70
CA LEU A 252 15.89 12.58 25.89
C LEU A 252 15.23 11.88 24.69
N GLY A 253 14.87 12.60 23.62
CA GLY A 253 14.12 12.06 22.48
C GLY A 253 12.59 12.24 22.61
N PRO A 254 11.81 11.83 21.58
CA PRO A 254 10.36 11.98 21.57
C PRO A 254 9.66 11.19 22.70
N PHE A 255 8.58 11.73 23.26
CA PHE A 255 7.83 11.05 24.33
C PHE A 255 6.30 11.25 24.22
N LEU A 256 5.72 12.29 24.82
CA LEU A 256 4.26 12.55 24.75
C LEU A 256 3.82 13.06 23.37
N GLY A 257 4.76 13.57 22.57
CA GLY A 257 4.58 13.94 21.17
C GLY A 257 4.38 12.75 20.22
N LYS A 258 4.53 11.51 20.70
CA LYS A 258 4.31 10.25 19.95
C LYS A 258 3.40 9.26 20.69
N SER A 259 3.66 9.01 21.98
CA SER A 259 3.04 7.96 22.80
C SER A 259 1.54 8.08 23.11
N PHE A 260 0.80 8.95 22.39
CA PHE A 260 -0.65 9.03 22.45
C PHE A 260 -1.34 8.08 21.45
N GLY A 261 -0.64 7.61 20.40
CA GLY A 261 -1.17 6.60 19.48
C GLY A 261 -0.22 6.27 18.33
N THR A 262 -0.10 4.99 18.00
CA THR A 262 0.61 4.48 16.82
C THR A 262 -0.32 3.46 16.15
N THR A 263 -0.64 3.58 14.86
CA THR A 263 -1.57 2.64 14.19
C THR A 263 -0.82 1.67 13.29
N ILE A 264 -1.21 0.39 13.27
CA ILE A 264 -0.70 -0.61 12.31
C ILE A 264 -1.80 -1.30 11.50
N SER A 265 -1.44 -1.77 10.30
CA SER A 265 -2.32 -2.60 9.46
C SER A 265 -2.53 -4.01 10.03
N PRO A 266 -3.72 -4.63 9.85
CA PRO A 266 -4.09 -5.89 10.52
C PRO A 266 -3.44 -7.16 9.98
N TRP A 267 -2.98 -7.15 8.72
CA TRP A 267 -2.34 -8.32 8.09
C TRP A 267 -0.84 -8.07 7.93
N ILE A 268 -0.03 -9.04 8.37
CA ILE A 268 1.43 -9.07 8.22
C ILE A 268 1.77 -9.78 6.90
N VAL A 269 2.43 -9.08 5.98
CA VAL A 269 2.95 -9.67 4.74
C VAL A 269 4.35 -10.23 4.99
N THR A 270 4.56 -11.53 4.78
CA THR A 270 5.84 -12.18 5.11
C THR A 270 6.95 -11.83 4.12
N LEU A 271 8.22 -11.91 4.52
CA LEU A 271 9.33 -11.66 3.59
C LEU A 271 9.31 -12.64 2.40
N GLU A 272 8.88 -13.89 2.58
CA GLU A 272 8.63 -14.85 1.48
C GLU A 272 7.55 -14.43 0.47
N ALA A 273 6.71 -13.44 0.79
CA ALA A 273 5.74 -12.85 -0.13
C ALA A 273 6.32 -11.62 -0.84
N LEU A 274 7.24 -10.90 -0.19
CA LEU A 274 7.90 -9.70 -0.72
C LEU A 274 9.16 -10.01 -1.55
N GLU A 275 9.74 -11.21 -1.45
CA GLU A 275 10.97 -11.58 -2.17
C GLU A 275 10.94 -11.42 -3.70
N PRO A 276 9.83 -11.62 -4.43
CA PRO A 276 9.75 -11.30 -5.87
C PRO A 276 9.92 -9.81 -6.20
N PHE A 277 9.88 -8.95 -5.19
CA PHE A 277 9.97 -7.49 -5.25
C PHE A 277 11.21 -6.97 -4.50
N ALA A 278 12.16 -7.86 -4.17
CA ALA A 278 13.45 -7.47 -3.61
C ALA A 278 14.21 -6.57 -4.60
N SER A 279 14.60 -5.39 -4.14
CA SER A 279 15.29 -4.35 -4.90
C SER A 279 16.68 -4.09 -4.33
N GLN A 280 17.57 -3.44 -5.11
CA GLN A 280 18.89 -3.06 -4.61
C GLN A 280 18.75 -1.95 -3.56
N ALA A 281 19.32 -2.14 -2.37
CA ALA A 281 19.32 -1.10 -1.34
C ALA A 281 20.11 0.15 -1.78
N PRO A 282 19.74 1.36 -1.34
CA PRO A 282 20.48 2.58 -1.66
C PRO A 282 21.96 2.50 -1.28
N LYS A 283 22.85 2.99 -2.15
CA LYS A 283 24.29 2.96 -1.91
C LYS A 283 24.65 3.82 -0.70
N GLN A 284 25.18 3.17 0.35
CA GLN A 284 25.71 3.84 1.52
C GLN A 284 27.10 4.45 1.25
N ASP A 285 27.25 5.71 1.64
CA ASP A 285 28.48 6.50 1.60
C ASP A 285 28.41 7.52 2.75
N PRO A 286 29.34 7.50 3.72
CA PRO A 286 30.42 6.53 3.91
C PRO A 286 29.93 5.08 4.05
N PRO A 287 30.76 4.07 3.72
CA PRO A 287 30.42 2.68 3.96
C PRO A 287 30.26 2.40 5.46
N PRO A 288 29.32 1.52 5.85
CA PRO A 288 29.08 1.20 7.26
C PRO A 288 30.23 0.43 7.89
N LEU A 289 30.24 0.35 9.23
CA LEU A 289 31.15 -0.53 9.96
C LEU A 289 30.84 -2.02 9.66
N PRO A 290 31.82 -2.95 9.81
CA PRO A 290 31.66 -4.33 9.38
C PRO A 290 30.44 -5.10 9.92
N TYR A 291 29.97 -4.78 11.14
CA TYR A 291 28.77 -5.40 11.72
C TYR A 291 27.45 -5.01 11.03
N LEU A 292 27.47 -3.94 10.22
CA LEU A 292 26.36 -3.48 9.37
C LEU A 292 26.65 -3.69 7.87
N THR A 293 27.73 -4.41 7.52
CA THR A 293 28.06 -4.73 6.12
C THR A 293 27.39 -6.04 5.70
N GLU A 294 26.34 -5.94 4.90
CA GLU A 294 25.58 -7.08 4.36
C GLU A 294 26.33 -7.74 3.19
N LYS A 295 26.30 -9.08 3.10
CA LYS A 295 26.76 -9.80 1.89
C LYS A 295 25.84 -9.59 0.69
N VAL A 296 24.54 -9.39 0.94
CA VAL A 296 23.49 -9.08 -0.04
C VAL A 296 22.65 -7.97 0.58
N SER A 297 22.87 -6.73 0.13
CA SER A 297 22.12 -5.57 0.62
C SER A 297 20.89 -5.36 -0.26
N LYS A 298 19.70 -5.65 0.29
CA LYS A 298 18.41 -5.53 -0.40
C LYS A 298 17.45 -4.62 0.35
N SER A 299 16.63 -3.92 -0.39
CA SER A 299 15.36 -3.35 0.08
C SER A 299 14.21 -4.06 -0.63
N TYR A 300 12.99 -3.55 -0.49
CA TYR A 300 11.82 -4.06 -1.19
C TYR A 300 11.15 -2.91 -1.96
N ASP A 301 10.74 -3.20 -3.19
CA ASP A 301 9.93 -2.31 -4.00
C ASP A 301 8.47 -2.38 -3.53
N ILE A 302 8.12 -1.43 -2.65
CA ILE A 302 6.79 -1.30 -2.06
C ILE A 302 6.37 0.15 -2.24
N SER A 303 5.48 0.40 -3.20
CA SER A 303 4.80 1.69 -3.35
C SER A 303 3.96 1.96 -2.10
N LEU A 304 3.99 3.19 -1.61
CA LEU A 304 3.29 3.63 -0.41
C LEU A 304 2.56 4.94 -0.71
N GLU A 305 1.28 5.01 -0.37
CA GLU A 305 0.49 6.26 -0.45
C GLU A 305 -0.08 6.61 0.92
N ALA A 306 -0.16 7.91 1.21
CA ALA A 306 -1.03 8.42 2.27
C ALA A 306 -2.04 9.39 1.68
N HIS A 307 -3.30 9.20 2.07
CA HIS A 307 -4.43 10.04 1.72
C HIS A 307 -4.94 10.74 2.99
N ILE A 308 -5.50 11.93 2.82
CA ILE A 308 -6.33 12.59 3.83
C ILE A 308 -7.74 12.72 3.27
N LYS A 309 -8.74 12.36 4.06
CA LYS A 309 -10.15 12.63 3.78
C LYS A 309 -10.65 13.68 4.77
N PRO A 310 -10.97 14.91 4.33
CA PRO A 310 -11.37 15.98 5.24
C PRO A 310 -12.69 15.70 5.97
N ALA A 311 -12.83 16.31 7.14
CA ALA A 311 -14.05 16.25 7.95
C ALA A 311 -15.32 16.57 7.14
N GLY A 312 -16.24 15.60 7.02
CA GLY A 312 -17.51 15.79 6.32
C GLY A 312 -17.45 15.66 4.79
N HIS A 313 -16.31 15.27 4.22
CA HIS A 313 -16.19 14.92 2.80
C HIS A 313 -16.35 13.39 2.60
N GLU A 314 -16.87 12.98 1.44
CA GLU A 314 -16.97 11.55 1.08
C GLU A 314 -15.63 11.02 0.56
N ASP A 315 -14.94 11.77 -0.30
CA ASP A 315 -13.69 11.38 -0.96
C ASP A 315 -12.41 11.72 -0.16
N SER A 316 -11.42 10.84 -0.28
CA SER A 316 -10.04 11.12 0.15
C SER A 316 -9.21 11.78 -0.96
N GLY A 317 -8.19 12.54 -0.59
CA GLY A 317 -7.19 13.12 -1.50
C GLY A 317 -5.80 12.62 -1.14
N VAL A 318 -5.04 12.17 -2.14
CA VAL A 318 -3.66 11.66 -1.94
C VAL A 318 -2.73 12.82 -1.64
N VAL A 319 -2.02 12.77 -0.51
CA VAL A 319 -1.10 13.83 -0.07
C VAL A 319 0.37 13.46 -0.23
N THR A 320 0.71 12.18 -0.33
CA THR A 320 2.06 11.74 -0.71
C THR A 320 2.07 10.37 -1.39
N ARG A 321 3.06 10.18 -2.27
CA ARG A 321 3.42 8.90 -2.92
C ARG A 321 4.92 8.67 -2.79
N THR A 322 5.32 7.56 -2.19
CA THR A 322 6.72 7.24 -1.86
C THR A 322 6.96 5.73 -2.02
N ASN A 323 8.17 5.25 -1.70
CA ASN A 323 8.51 3.83 -1.79
C ASN A 323 9.46 3.41 -0.66
N LEU A 324 9.27 2.19 -0.12
CA LEU A 324 10.16 1.62 0.89
C LEU A 324 11.62 1.49 0.40
N ASN A 325 11.83 1.36 -0.92
CA ASN A 325 13.16 1.30 -1.53
C ASN A 325 14.00 2.60 -1.32
N HIS A 326 13.39 3.69 -0.84
CA HIS A 326 14.08 4.94 -0.48
C HIS A 326 14.75 4.94 0.92
N LEU A 327 14.53 3.90 1.75
CA LEU A 327 15.20 3.78 3.05
C LEU A 327 16.71 3.56 2.90
N TYR A 328 17.52 4.37 3.57
CA TYR A 328 18.98 4.32 3.48
C TYR A 328 19.58 3.17 4.30
N TRP A 329 18.96 2.81 5.43
CA TRP A 329 19.35 1.66 6.25
C TRP A 329 18.31 0.56 6.11
N THR A 330 18.76 -0.65 5.75
CA THR A 330 17.88 -1.81 5.54
C THR A 330 17.23 -2.30 6.84
N LEU A 331 16.12 -3.03 6.74
CA LEU A 331 15.44 -3.66 7.88
C LEU A 331 16.37 -4.63 8.63
N THR A 332 17.25 -5.30 7.89
CA THR A 332 18.30 -6.20 8.42
C THR A 332 19.42 -5.43 9.13
N GLN A 333 19.82 -4.26 8.64
CA GLN A 333 20.72 -3.35 9.38
C GLN A 333 20.07 -2.78 10.64
N GLN A 334 18.79 -2.44 10.62
CA GLN A 334 18.03 -1.99 11.80
C GLN A 334 18.04 -3.06 12.90
N LEU A 335 17.67 -4.30 12.57
CA LEU A 335 17.65 -5.43 13.53
C LEU A 335 19.06 -5.78 14.06
N ALA A 336 20.06 -5.82 13.19
CA ALA A 336 21.46 -6.07 13.58
C ALA A 336 22.00 -4.96 14.50
N HIS A 337 21.67 -3.69 14.24
CA HIS A 337 22.06 -2.59 15.12
C HIS A 337 21.35 -2.66 16.47
N HIS A 338 20.03 -2.95 16.50
CA HIS A 338 19.26 -3.02 17.74
C HIS A 338 19.84 -4.05 18.73
N THR A 339 20.33 -5.18 18.22
CA THR A 339 20.86 -6.28 19.04
C THR A 339 22.36 -6.19 19.35
N ILE A 340 23.14 -5.29 18.72
CA ILE A 340 24.61 -5.31 18.79
C ILE A 340 25.18 -5.11 20.21
N ASN A 341 24.45 -4.40 21.08
CA ASN A 341 24.81 -4.19 22.48
C ASN A 341 24.40 -5.36 23.41
N GLY A 342 23.78 -6.41 22.85
CA GLY A 342 23.20 -7.53 23.58
C GLY A 342 21.72 -7.41 23.92
N CYS A 343 20.99 -6.38 23.45
CA CYS A 343 19.54 -6.27 23.62
C CYS A 343 18.81 -7.52 23.07
N ASN A 344 17.83 -8.02 23.81
CA ASN A 344 17.03 -9.19 23.42
C ASN A 344 15.70 -8.77 22.76
N LEU A 345 15.58 -8.98 21.46
CA LEU A 345 14.29 -8.92 20.77
C LEU A 345 13.46 -10.18 21.10
N ARG A 346 12.15 -10.07 20.97
CA ARG A 346 11.17 -11.10 21.33
C ARG A 346 10.14 -11.31 20.21
N PRO A 347 9.52 -12.50 20.11
CA PRO A 347 8.51 -12.78 19.09
C PRO A 347 7.29 -11.86 19.19
N GLY A 348 7.07 -11.06 18.16
CA GLY A 348 6.03 -10.03 18.09
C GLY A 348 6.45 -8.62 18.52
N ASP A 349 7.73 -8.37 18.83
CA ASP A 349 8.24 -6.99 18.95
C ASP A 349 8.14 -6.25 17.60
N LEU A 350 7.93 -4.93 17.67
CA LEU A 350 7.65 -4.06 16.53
C LEU A 350 8.83 -3.12 16.28
N LEU A 351 9.38 -3.12 15.06
CA LEU A 351 10.46 -2.21 14.65
C LEU A 351 9.97 -1.29 13.52
N GLY A 352 9.59 -0.06 13.86
CA GLY A 352 9.18 0.98 12.91
C GLY A 352 10.36 1.53 12.11
N THR A 353 10.18 1.88 10.83
CA THR A 353 11.29 2.28 9.94
C THR A 353 11.84 3.68 10.21
N GLY A 354 11.04 4.54 10.82
CA GLY A 354 11.10 5.98 10.63
C GLY A 354 10.43 6.39 9.31
N THR A 355 9.87 7.61 9.29
CA THR A 355 9.08 8.16 8.17
C THR A 355 9.73 7.94 6.80
N VAL A 356 9.00 7.31 5.88
CA VAL A 356 9.47 6.95 4.54
C VAL A 356 9.31 8.13 3.57
N SER A 357 10.27 9.05 3.57
CA SER A 357 10.36 10.10 2.53
C SER A 357 11.28 9.72 1.38
N GLY A 358 10.90 10.10 0.17
CA GLY A 358 11.69 10.01 -1.07
C GLY A 358 12.33 11.33 -1.52
N PRO A 359 12.90 11.37 -2.74
CA PRO A 359 13.63 12.52 -3.27
C PRO A 359 12.75 13.74 -3.56
N GLU A 360 11.56 13.54 -4.12
CA GLU A 360 10.72 14.61 -4.65
C GLU A 360 9.76 15.19 -3.60
N PRO A 361 9.32 16.46 -3.71
CA PRO A 361 8.45 17.11 -2.72
C PRO A 361 7.15 16.36 -2.39
N GLU A 362 6.53 15.72 -3.37
CA GLU A 362 5.33 14.89 -3.27
C GLU A 362 5.58 13.52 -2.62
N SER A 363 6.83 13.12 -2.44
CA SER A 363 7.22 11.84 -1.81
C SER A 363 7.60 11.97 -0.34
N ARG A 364 7.23 13.07 0.31
CA ARG A 364 7.49 13.37 1.73
C ARG A 364 6.44 12.70 2.64
N GLY A 365 6.88 11.86 3.57
CA GLY A 365 6.03 11.00 4.39
C GLY A 365 5.25 11.64 5.54
N CYS A 366 5.23 12.97 5.68
CA CYS A 366 4.45 13.66 6.73
C CYS A 366 4.09 15.12 6.36
N LEU A 367 3.07 15.71 7.01
CA LEU A 367 2.67 17.10 6.78
C LEU A 367 3.73 18.11 7.22
N LEU A 368 4.51 17.80 8.27
CA LEU A 368 5.68 18.61 8.66
C LEU A 368 6.62 18.86 7.47
N GLU A 369 6.86 17.85 6.64
CA GLU A 369 7.71 17.96 5.46
C GLU A 369 6.97 18.52 4.23
N LEU A 370 5.77 18.00 3.92
CA LEU A 370 4.97 18.44 2.76
C LEU A 370 4.67 19.95 2.82
N THR A 371 4.29 20.44 3.99
CA THR A 371 3.88 21.83 4.22
C THR A 371 5.04 22.73 4.67
N TRP A 372 6.24 22.15 4.83
CA TRP A 372 7.44 22.81 5.32
C TRP A 372 7.20 23.51 6.68
N ASN A 373 6.76 22.73 7.67
CA ASN A 373 6.38 23.17 9.02
C ASN A 373 5.22 24.18 9.04
N GLY A 374 4.24 24.00 8.14
CA GLY A 374 3.09 24.89 7.98
C GLY A 374 3.41 26.24 7.35
N GLN A 375 4.55 26.40 6.66
CA GLN A 375 4.81 27.60 5.85
C GLN A 375 3.92 27.59 4.60
N ASN A 376 3.95 26.48 3.87
CA ASN A 376 3.07 26.18 2.74
C ASN A 376 1.78 25.51 3.24
N ALA A 377 0.93 25.07 2.31
CA ALA A 377 -0.18 24.15 2.54
C ALA A 377 -0.19 23.08 1.44
N VAL A 378 -0.72 21.90 1.76
CA VAL A 378 -1.06 20.86 0.77
C VAL A 378 -2.54 20.97 0.43
N SER A 379 -2.91 20.74 -0.84
CA SER A 379 -4.31 20.70 -1.27
C SER A 379 -4.85 19.27 -1.13
N VAL A 380 -5.96 19.12 -0.43
CA VAL A 380 -6.69 17.88 -0.21
C VAL A 380 -8.10 18.08 -0.75
N ASN A 381 -8.36 17.58 -1.96
CA ASN A 381 -9.64 17.75 -2.68
C ASN A 381 -10.13 19.22 -2.72
N GLY A 382 -9.19 20.17 -2.86
CA GLY A 382 -9.45 21.61 -2.91
C GLY A 382 -9.40 22.34 -1.57
N LEU A 383 -9.42 21.61 -0.43
CA LEU A 383 -9.19 22.19 0.89
C LEU A 383 -7.69 22.29 1.19
N ASN A 384 -7.29 23.31 1.94
CA ASN A 384 -5.90 23.46 2.37
C ASN A 384 -5.66 22.73 3.70
N ARG A 385 -4.53 22.02 3.81
CA ARG A 385 -4.02 21.46 5.07
C ARG A 385 -2.61 21.95 5.36
N LYS A 386 -2.33 22.22 6.64
CA LYS A 386 -1.00 22.54 7.17
C LYS A 386 -0.52 21.49 8.16
N PHE A 387 -1.44 21.09 9.03
CA PHE A 387 -1.41 19.97 9.95
C PHE A 387 -2.84 19.39 9.96
N LEU A 388 -3.06 18.26 10.61
CA LEU A 388 -4.37 17.59 10.65
C LEU A 388 -5.39 18.40 11.46
N GLU A 389 -6.60 18.53 10.92
CA GLU A 389 -7.76 19.16 11.55
C GLU A 389 -8.66 18.11 12.24
N ASP A 390 -9.52 18.54 13.17
CA ASP A 390 -10.41 17.62 13.88
C ASP A 390 -11.54 17.15 12.96
N GLY A 391 -11.57 15.85 12.70
CA GLY A 391 -12.50 15.24 11.75
C GLY A 391 -11.83 14.69 10.49
N ASP A 392 -10.56 15.01 10.25
CA ASP A 392 -9.79 14.41 9.16
C ASP A 392 -9.62 12.89 9.36
N GLU A 393 -9.65 12.12 8.28
CA GLU A 393 -9.35 10.69 8.25
C GLU A 393 -8.04 10.47 7.47
N VAL A 394 -7.06 9.77 8.06
CA VAL A 394 -5.80 9.43 7.38
C VAL A 394 -5.84 7.97 6.94
N ILE A 395 -5.64 7.76 5.64
CA ILE A 395 -5.64 6.44 5.03
C ILE A 395 -4.24 6.16 4.48
N ILE A 396 -3.58 5.12 4.98
CA ILE A 396 -2.28 4.67 4.47
C ILE A 396 -2.50 3.38 3.69
N THR A 397 -1.99 3.33 2.48
CA THR A 397 -2.01 2.15 1.62
C THR A 397 -0.60 1.80 1.17
N GLY A 398 -0.40 0.56 0.76
CA GLY A 398 0.83 0.15 0.08
C GLY A 398 0.57 -0.97 -0.92
N TYR A 399 1.50 -1.17 -1.84
CA TYR A 399 1.47 -2.30 -2.77
C TYR A 399 2.84 -2.58 -3.39
N CYS A 400 3.09 -3.86 -3.65
CA CYS A 400 4.12 -4.31 -4.56
C CYS A 400 3.50 -4.55 -5.94
N LYS A 401 4.04 -3.92 -6.99
CA LYS A 401 3.60 -4.16 -8.37
C LYS A 401 4.70 -4.86 -9.15
N LYS A 402 4.38 -5.97 -9.81
CA LYS A 402 5.32 -6.68 -10.68
C LYS A 402 5.30 -6.02 -12.04
N GLU A 403 6.11 -4.98 -12.21
CA GLU A 403 6.31 -4.43 -13.55
C GLU A 403 7.04 -5.47 -14.40
N TYR A 404 6.31 -6.02 -15.37
CA TYR A 404 6.95 -6.76 -16.45
C TYR A 404 7.79 -5.74 -17.22
N ASP A 405 9.11 -5.92 -17.14
CA ASP A 405 10.08 -5.15 -17.88
C ASP A 405 9.83 -5.37 -19.39
N PHE A 406 8.97 -4.52 -19.93
CA PHE A 406 8.60 -4.54 -21.32
C PHE A 406 9.81 -4.25 -22.19
N ASP A 407 10.80 -3.47 -21.76
CA ASP A 407 12.04 -3.26 -22.49
C ASP A 407 12.92 -4.52 -22.55
N LYS A 408 12.88 -5.44 -21.59
CA LYS A 408 13.50 -6.77 -21.71
C LYS A 408 12.70 -7.72 -22.61
N LEU A 409 11.37 -7.65 -22.56
CA LEU A 409 10.48 -8.37 -23.49
C LEU A 409 10.57 -7.84 -24.94
N PHE A 410 10.85 -6.55 -25.08
CA PHE A 410 11.07 -5.87 -26.35
C PHE A 410 12.53 -5.89 -26.76
N LEU A 411 13.54 -6.09 -25.90
CA LEU A 411 14.93 -6.30 -26.36
C LEU A 411 15.03 -7.55 -27.27
N VAL A 412 14.18 -8.55 -27.03
CA VAL A 412 14.02 -9.74 -27.90
C VAL A 412 13.21 -9.45 -29.18
N ARG A 413 12.52 -8.30 -29.27
CA ARG A 413 11.73 -7.86 -30.44
C ARG A 413 12.22 -6.54 -31.06
N LYS A 414 13.26 -5.89 -30.52
CA LYS A 414 13.76 -4.58 -30.98
C LYS A 414 14.57 -4.76 -32.24
N GLU A 415 15.27 -5.90 -32.33
CA GLU A 415 15.80 -6.50 -33.55
C GLU A 415 14.71 -6.73 -34.65
N GLU A 416 13.42 -6.73 -34.29
CA GLU A 416 12.27 -6.79 -35.24
C GLU A 416 11.54 -5.44 -35.41
N LEU A 417 11.75 -4.45 -34.53
CA LEU A 417 10.98 -3.19 -34.46
C LEU A 417 11.72 -1.95 -34.97
N GLU A 418 13.01 -2.00 -35.28
CA GLU A 418 13.80 -0.91 -35.90
C GLU A 418 13.32 -0.46 -37.31
N LEU A 419 12.12 -0.88 -37.74
CA LEU A 419 11.53 -0.59 -39.04
C LEU A 419 10.42 0.50 -39.03
N TRP A 420 9.89 0.91 -37.87
CA TRP A 420 8.66 1.74 -37.79
C TRP A 420 8.64 2.83 -36.68
N GLU A 421 9.62 3.72 -36.67
CA GLU A 421 9.52 5.09 -36.11
C GLU A 421 9.85 6.08 -37.26
N PRO A 422 9.32 7.33 -37.37
CA PRO A 422 8.97 8.23 -36.25
C PRO A 422 7.83 9.28 -36.50
N GLU A 423 6.74 9.37 -35.70
CA GLU A 423 5.79 10.52 -35.85
C GLU A 423 4.91 10.95 -34.64
N ILE A 424 5.07 10.38 -33.44
CA ILE A 424 4.06 10.53 -32.36
C ILE A 424 4.32 11.69 -31.36
N ASP A 425 5.56 12.15 -31.21
CA ASP A 425 6.01 13.00 -30.08
C ASP A 425 5.73 14.52 -30.21
N MET A 426 4.52 14.94 -30.63
CA MET A 426 4.23 16.38 -30.79
C MET A 426 2.81 16.85 -30.41
N LYS A 427 1.90 15.98 -29.94
CA LYS A 427 0.49 16.37 -29.67
C LYS A 427 0.03 16.37 -28.21
N MET A 428 0.72 15.69 -27.29
CA MET A 428 0.24 15.51 -25.91
C MET A 428 0.39 16.75 -24.98
N LYS A 429 0.85 17.90 -25.51
CA LYS A 429 1.27 19.07 -24.70
C LYS A 429 0.24 20.23 -24.63
N ILE A 430 -1.01 20.01 -25.04
CA ILE A 430 -1.99 21.12 -25.24
C ILE A 430 -3.29 20.98 -24.41
N LEU A 431 -3.63 19.79 -23.89
CA LEU A 431 -4.96 19.52 -23.31
C LEU A 431 -5.12 19.80 -21.80
N TRP A 432 -4.06 20.18 -21.08
CA TRP A 432 -4.04 20.17 -19.60
C TRP A 432 -4.68 21.40 -18.90
N GLU A 433 -5.06 22.46 -19.62
CA GLU A 433 -5.32 23.78 -19.01
C GLU A 433 -6.80 24.14 -18.69
N LYS A 434 -7.80 23.28 -18.90
CA LYS A 434 -9.23 23.72 -18.85
C LYS A 434 -10.27 22.75 -18.24
N LYS A 435 -10.39 22.73 -16.90
CA LYS A 435 -11.55 23.30 -16.15
C LYS A 435 -11.52 22.99 -14.64
N MET A 436 -12.27 23.77 -13.87
CA MET A 436 -12.41 23.75 -12.40
C MET A 436 -13.86 24.12 -12.01
N ASN A 437 -14.24 23.92 -10.73
CA ASN A 437 -15.33 24.58 -9.96
C ASN A 437 -16.79 24.17 -10.25
N HIS A 438 -17.74 24.05 -9.28
CA HIS A 438 -17.80 24.21 -7.79
C HIS A 438 -18.79 23.16 -7.17
N GLY A 439 -18.65 22.67 -5.92
CA GLY A 439 -19.38 23.14 -4.69
C GLY A 439 -20.59 22.23 -4.30
N VAL A 440 -21.28 22.21 -3.13
CA VAL A 440 -21.23 22.73 -1.71
C VAL A 440 -22.30 21.89 -0.89
N GLU A 441 -22.64 21.87 0.43
CA GLU A 441 -22.40 22.64 1.70
C GLU A 441 -22.91 21.87 2.98
N GLU A 442 -22.12 21.77 4.08
CA GLU A 442 -22.45 21.38 5.51
C GLU A 442 -23.13 20.01 5.87
N VAL A 443 -23.17 19.43 7.11
CA VAL A 443 -23.03 19.90 8.53
C VAL A 443 -22.37 18.84 9.50
N ASN A 444 -21.55 19.32 10.45
CA ASN A 444 -20.97 18.74 11.70
C ASN A 444 -21.33 17.32 12.26
N LEU A 445 -20.30 16.55 12.66
CA LEU A 445 -19.86 16.31 14.08
C LEU A 445 -18.50 15.54 14.16
N HIS A 446 -17.75 15.65 15.26
CA HIS A 446 -16.27 15.47 15.26
C HIS A 446 -15.74 14.09 15.73
N ARG A 447 -14.92 13.40 14.90
CA ARG A 447 -13.89 12.38 15.25
C ARG A 447 -12.85 12.23 14.13
N ILE A 448 -11.57 11.99 14.47
CA ILE A 448 -10.53 11.59 13.51
C ILE A 448 -10.57 10.07 13.35
N TRP A 449 -10.75 9.60 12.10
CA TRP A 449 -10.79 8.17 11.74
C TRP A 449 -9.46 7.73 11.11
N VAL A 450 -9.20 6.42 11.06
CA VAL A 450 -7.92 5.87 10.57
C VAL A 450 -8.14 4.57 9.82
N VAL A 451 -7.61 4.45 8.60
CA VAL A 451 -7.60 3.17 7.88
C VAL A 451 -6.21 2.90 7.28
N THR A 452 -5.50 1.94 7.85
CA THR A 452 -4.27 1.38 7.27
C THR A 452 -4.63 0.11 6.48
N THR A 453 -4.59 0.18 5.14
CA THR A 453 -5.01 -0.90 4.21
C THR A 453 -3.81 -1.56 3.54
N VAL A 454 -3.81 -2.90 3.50
CA VAL A 454 -2.60 -3.74 3.43
C VAL A 454 -1.87 -3.72 2.08
N VAL A 455 -0.56 -4.02 2.12
CA VAL A 455 0.31 -4.22 0.96
C VAL A 455 -0.26 -5.28 -0.01
N TRP A 456 -0.60 -4.87 -1.24
CA TRP A 456 -0.92 -5.80 -2.34
C TRP A 456 0.34 -6.52 -2.84
N LEU A 457 0.15 -7.61 -3.59
CA LEU A 457 1.08 -8.01 -4.65
C LEU A 457 0.31 -8.08 -5.98
N GLN A 458 0.68 -7.32 -7.01
CA GLN A 458 0.07 -7.46 -8.34
C GLN A 458 0.93 -8.35 -9.24
N ASP A 459 0.42 -9.54 -9.58
CA ASP A 459 0.87 -10.32 -10.75
C ASP A 459 0.08 -9.83 -11.98
N GLY A 460 0.79 -9.52 -13.06
CA GLY A 460 0.19 -9.18 -14.35
C GLY A 460 0.16 -10.39 -15.28
N GLU A 461 -1.01 -11.02 -15.47
CA GLU A 461 -1.17 -11.98 -16.57
C GLU A 461 -1.43 -11.25 -17.89
N ALA A 462 -0.45 -11.32 -18.79
CA ALA A 462 -0.67 -11.12 -20.21
C ALA A 462 -0.42 -12.44 -20.94
N ASN A 463 -1.48 -13.20 -21.25
CA ASN A 463 -1.54 -14.16 -22.37
C ASN A 463 -2.92 -14.85 -22.53
N GLY A 464 -3.34 -15.03 -23.78
CA GLY A 464 -4.15 -16.20 -24.19
C GLY A 464 -5.66 -15.99 -24.38
N ASP A 465 -6.06 -15.81 -25.64
CA ASP A 465 -7.32 -16.28 -26.24
C ASP A 465 -8.65 -16.04 -25.48
N LEU A 466 -9.17 -14.81 -25.58
CA LEU A 466 -10.63 -14.57 -25.61
C LEU A 466 -11.04 -13.89 -26.92
N SER A 467 -11.93 -14.55 -27.66
CA SER A 467 -12.52 -14.04 -28.90
C SER A 467 -13.60 -13.00 -28.61
N TRP A 468 -13.37 -11.74 -28.99
CA TRP A 468 -14.29 -10.64 -28.71
C TRP A 468 -15.48 -10.56 -29.69
N GLU A 469 -16.48 -11.41 -29.47
CA GLU A 469 -17.83 -11.20 -30.00
C GLU A 469 -18.81 -10.87 -28.87
N VAL A 470 -19.20 -9.58 -28.76
CA VAL A 470 -20.44 -9.06 -28.12
C VAL A 470 -20.56 -9.36 -26.60
N ILE A 471 -20.76 -8.38 -25.70
CA ILE A 471 -21.90 -7.46 -25.59
C ILE A 471 -21.47 -6.15 -24.88
N THR A 472 -21.81 -5.01 -25.50
CA THR A 472 -22.19 -3.77 -24.79
C THR A 472 -23.31 -3.10 -25.58
N LEU A 473 -24.57 -3.47 -25.34
CA LEU A 473 -25.70 -3.05 -26.18
C LEU A 473 -27.00 -2.91 -25.37
N LEU A 474 -27.03 -1.95 -24.43
CA LEU A 474 -28.24 -1.39 -23.81
C LEU A 474 -27.83 -0.13 -23.01
N GLY A 475 -28.13 1.07 -23.52
CA GLY A 475 -27.78 2.33 -22.83
C GLY A 475 -28.04 3.63 -23.61
N LEU A 476 -27.96 3.62 -24.95
CA LEU A 476 -28.15 4.81 -25.79
C LEU A 476 -29.30 4.65 -26.80
N VAL A 477 -30.53 4.87 -26.32
CA VAL A 477 -31.76 4.92 -27.17
C VAL A 477 -32.47 6.29 -27.08
N THR A 478 -32.04 7.17 -26.17
CA THR A 478 -32.75 8.40 -25.79
C THR A 478 -32.03 9.71 -26.19
N ALA A 479 -31.06 9.65 -27.12
CA ALA A 479 -30.17 10.79 -27.42
C ALA A 479 -29.99 11.15 -28.92
N GLN A 480 -30.87 10.71 -29.84
CA GLN A 480 -30.77 11.17 -31.25
C GLN A 480 -32.13 11.35 -31.95
N ALA A 481 -32.85 12.41 -31.57
CA ALA A 481 -34.08 12.85 -32.22
C ALA A 481 -34.13 14.39 -32.41
N ARG A 482 -32.97 15.03 -32.65
CA ARG A 482 -32.79 16.46 -33.00
C ARG A 482 -31.34 16.74 -33.42
N LEU A 483 -31.01 16.51 -34.69
CA LEU A 483 -29.92 17.15 -35.45
C LEU A 483 -29.99 16.66 -36.91
N PHE A 484 -29.57 17.51 -37.86
CA PHE A 484 -29.55 17.29 -39.31
C PHE A 484 -30.89 17.01 -40.04
N PRO A 485 -31.49 18.03 -40.67
CA PRO A 485 -32.52 17.83 -41.69
C PRO A 485 -31.92 17.54 -43.08
N GLN A 486 -32.69 16.82 -43.92
CA GLN A 486 -32.49 16.60 -45.36
C GLN A 486 -31.24 15.81 -45.80
N LEU A 487 -31.44 14.51 -46.05
CA LEU A 487 -30.69 13.76 -47.06
C LEU A 487 -31.31 14.01 -48.45
N PRO A 488 -30.55 13.86 -49.55
CA PRO A 488 -31.09 13.94 -50.92
C PRO A 488 -32.15 12.87 -51.21
N GLU A 489 -33.11 13.20 -52.07
CA GLU A 489 -34.18 12.26 -52.46
C GLU A 489 -33.62 11.05 -53.23
N GLY A 490 -34.01 9.84 -52.80
CA GLY A 490 -33.68 8.58 -53.47
C GLY A 490 -33.15 7.46 -52.56
N ILE A 491 -32.65 7.78 -51.36
CA ILE A 491 -32.10 6.77 -50.43
C ILE A 491 -33.22 6.21 -49.54
N ILE A 492 -33.59 4.94 -49.78
CA ILE A 492 -34.49 4.17 -48.92
C ILE A 492 -33.64 3.24 -48.04
N ILE A 493 -33.64 3.46 -46.73
CA ILE A 493 -32.99 2.58 -45.74
C ILE A 493 -34.02 1.52 -45.29
N PRO A 494 -33.78 0.21 -45.48
CA PRO A 494 -34.67 -0.83 -44.96
C PRO A 494 -34.69 -0.82 -43.43
N GLN A 495 -35.87 -0.96 -42.84
CA GLN A 495 -36.09 -0.70 -41.40
C GLN A 495 -35.49 -1.74 -40.43
N GLN A 496 -34.75 -2.73 -40.94
CA GLN A 496 -34.00 -3.73 -40.17
C GLN A 496 -32.69 -4.11 -40.88
N SER A 497 -31.68 -3.24 -40.81
CA SER A 497 -30.30 -3.57 -41.18
C SER A 497 -29.36 -3.21 -40.01
N ASN A 498 -28.41 -4.09 -39.70
CA ASN A 498 -27.40 -3.82 -38.68
C ASN A 498 -26.28 -2.93 -39.24
N LEU A 499 -25.49 -2.31 -38.35
CA LEU A 499 -24.41 -1.39 -38.73
C LEU A 499 -23.42 -2.00 -39.74
N PHE A 500 -23.14 -3.31 -39.66
CA PHE A 500 -22.26 -4.01 -40.60
C PHE A 500 -22.88 -4.14 -42.00
N GLN A 501 -24.18 -4.40 -42.12
CA GLN A 501 -24.86 -4.36 -43.41
C GLN A 501 -25.00 -2.94 -43.97
N LEU A 502 -25.23 -1.93 -43.11
CA LEU A 502 -25.26 -0.53 -43.53
C LEU A 502 -23.89 -0.08 -44.09
N TRP A 503 -22.80 -0.45 -43.39
CA TRP A 503 -21.43 -0.25 -43.85
C TRP A 503 -21.14 -0.95 -45.19
N LYS A 504 -21.55 -2.23 -45.34
CA LYS A 504 -21.43 -2.97 -46.61
C LYS A 504 -22.21 -2.31 -47.76
N LEU A 505 -23.39 -1.74 -47.48
CA LEU A 505 -24.20 -1.05 -48.48
C LEU A 505 -23.49 0.22 -48.99
N LEU A 506 -22.99 1.04 -48.06
CA LEU A 506 -22.28 2.28 -48.36
C LEU A 506 -20.94 2.01 -49.09
N TYR A 507 -20.17 1.02 -48.64
CA TYR A 507 -18.91 0.62 -49.27
C TYR A 507 -19.11 0.15 -50.73
N ASN A 508 -20.16 -0.65 -50.97
CA ASN A 508 -20.51 -1.10 -52.33
C ASN A 508 -21.03 0.05 -53.23
N GLN A 509 -21.62 1.10 -52.66
CA GLN A 509 -22.04 2.30 -53.41
C GLN A 509 -20.87 3.26 -53.71
N SER A 510 -19.86 3.36 -52.85
CA SER A 510 -18.60 4.03 -53.22
C SER A 510 -17.84 3.26 -54.31
N ALA A 511 -17.83 1.92 -54.25
CA ALA A 511 -17.20 1.07 -55.26
C ALA A 511 -17.87 1.13 -56.65
N THR A 512 -19.07 1.72 -56.75
CA THR A 512 -19.79 1.97 -58.01
C THR A 512 -19.80 3.45 -58.44
N GLY A 513 -19.03 4.31 -57.76
CA GLY A 513 -18.80 5.70 -58.17
C GLY A 513 -19.93 6.68 -57.87
N LEU A 514 -20.92 6.29 -57.04
CA LEU A 514 -22.10 7.12 -56.72
C LEU A 514 -21.93 8.00 -55.47
N LEU A 515 -20.83 7.88 -54.74
CA LEU A 515 -20.48 8.68 -53.56
C LEU A 515 -18.97 8.99 -53.56
N SER A 516 -18.57 10.22 -53.22
CA SER A 516 -17.15 10.56 -53.06
C SER A 516 -16.63 10.16 -51.67
N THR A 517 -15.33 9.94 -51.57
CA THR A 517 -14.63 9.55 -50.33
C THR A 517 -14.66 10.62 -49.24
N ASP A 518 -14.87 11.88 -49.62
CA ASP A 518 -14.79 13.05 -48.74
C ASP A 518 -15.93 13.12 -47.71
N VAL A 519 -17.02 12.37 -47.95
CA VAL A 519 -18.17 12.25 -47.03
C VAL A 519 -17.93 11.20 -45.94
N ILE A 520 -16.99 10.27 -46.13
CA ILE A 520 -16.75 9.16 -45.20
C ILE A 520 -15.82 9.58 -44.05
N PHE A 521 -14.81 10.40 -44.32
CA PHE A 521 -13.82 10.83 -43.32
C PHE A 521 -14.42 11.62 -42.13
N PRO A 522 -15.37 12.57 -42.33
CA PRO A 522 -15.95 13.36 -41.24
C PRO A 522 -16.72 12.53 -40.18
N MET A 523 -17.29 11.38 -40.53
CA MET A 523 -17.97 10.52 -39.56
C MET A 523 -16.99 9.91 -38.55
N PHE A 524 -15.75 9.65 -38.95
CA PHE A 524 -14.73 9.10 -38.05
C PHE A 524 -14.26 10.11 -37.00
N VAL A 525 -14.22 11.40 -37.36
CA VAL A 525 -13.75 12.50 -36.49
C VAL A 525 -14.79 12.90 -35.43
N MET A 526 -16.10 12.72 -35.69
CA MET A 526 -17.12 12.97 -34.67
C MET A 526 -17.25 11.85 -33.61
N TYR A 527 -16.78 10.64 -33.90
CA TYR A 527 -16.90 9.51 -32.95
C TYR A 527 -15.85 9.57 -31.83
N SER A 528 -14.64 10.06 -32.11
CA SER A 528 -13.62 10.30 -31.08
C SER A 528 -14.00 11.47 -30.16
N ALA A 529 -14.55 12.55 -30.72
CA ALA A 529 -14.89 13.78 -29.99
C ALA A 529 -16.08 13.66 -29.01
N HIS A 530 -16.71 12.49 -28.87
CA HIS A 530 -17.81 12.28 -27.92
C HIS A 530 -17.49 11.29 -26.79
N TYR A 531 -16.39 10.53 -26.88
CA TYR A 531 -15.96 9.59 -25.82
C TYR A 531 -15.29 10.31 -24.64
N GLU A 532 -14.64 11.46 -24.85
CA GLU A 532 -14.01 12.29 -23.80
C GLU A 532 -15.02 13.11 -22.95
N SER A 533 -16.33 12.80 -23.02
CA SER A 533 -17.38 13.57 -22.32
C SER A 533 -18.34 12.72 -21.45
N MET A 534 -18.02 11.45 -21.21
CA MET A 534 -18.78 10.55 -20.31
C MET A 534 -17.98 10.03 -19.10
N PHE A 535 -16.74 10.46 -18.90
CA PHE A 535 -15.95 10.20 -17.70
C PHE A 535 -15.22 11.47 -17.25
N ALA A 536 -15.96 12.35 -16.57
CA ALA A 536 -15.51 13.53 -15.86
C ALA A 536 -16.40 13.74 -14.62
#